data_AF-A0A1T5EFF2-F1
#
_entry.id   AF-A0A1T5EFF2-F1
#
_cell.length_a   1.000
_cell.length_b   1.000
_cell.length_c   1.000
_cell.angle_alpha   90.00
_cell.angle_beta   90.00
_cell.angle_gamma   90.00
#
_symmetry.space_group_name_H-M   'P 1'
#
loop_
_entity.id
_entity.type
_entity.pdbx_description
1 polymer ?
#
loop_
_entity_poly.entity_id
_entity_poly.type
_entity_poly.pdbx_seq_one_letter_code
_entity_poly.pdbx_strand_id
1 'polypeptide(L)'
;MIDRGFIAQLRGYGLTTAEIHYYRPDAPSLLQLFVWQEYDLAPDFPVLFDFLDHWRREIEAALHSVRIAHEGLIRPTEWNAVDGVISIQ
;
A
#
# COMPACT_ATOMS: atom_id res chain seq x y z
N MET A 1 7.88 -17.10 -19.80
CA MET A 1 8.38 -15.92 -19.06
C MET A 1 7.99 -16.15 -17.61
N ILE A 2 8.93 -16.13 -16.66
CA ILE A 2 8.59 -16.37 -15.24
C ILE A 2 7.95 -15.09 -14.69
N ASP A 3 6.79 -15.22 -14.04
CA ASP A 3 6.10 -14.11 -13.40
C ASP A 3 6.95 -13.56 -12.23
N ARG A 4 7.26 -12.26 -12.27
CA ARG A 4 8.12 -11.62 -11.25
C ARG A 4 7.45 -11.56 -9.88
N GLY A 5 6.12 -11.39 -9.85
CA GLY A 5 5.33 -11.39 -8.63
C GLY A 5 5.37 -12.74 -7.94
N PHE A 6 5.24 -13.83 -8.71
CA PHE A 6 5.35 -15.19 -8.19
C PHE A 6 6.73 -15.46 -7.57
N ILE A 7 7.82 -14.97 -8.20
CA ILE A 7 9.15 -15.09 -7.61
C ILE A 7 9.30 -14.28 -6.32
N ALA A 8 8.69 -13.09 -6.23
CA ALA A 8 8.67 -12.31 -5.00
C ALA A 8 7.89 -13.03 -3.89
N GLN A 9 6.73 -13.61 -4.21
CA GLN A 9 5.93 -14.42 -3.29
C GLN A 9 6.73 -15.61 -2.73
N LEU A 10 7.43 -16.35 -3.59
CA LEU A 10 8.31 -17.44 -3.15
C LEU A 10 9.45 -16.99 -2.22
N ARG A 11 9.80 -15.70 -2.23
CA ARG A 11 10.80 -15.10 -1.33
C ARG A 11 10.19 -14.52 -0.06
N GLY A 12 8.89 -14.70 0.17
CA GLY A 12 8.18 -14.20 1.36
C GLY A 12 7.48 -12.87 1.18
N TYR A 13 7.52 -12.25 -0.01
CA TYR A 13 6.85 -10.97 -0.25
C TYR A 13 5.34 -11.18 -0.43
N GLY A 14 4.54 -10.33 0.21
CA GLY A 14 3.09 -10.25 0.02
C GLY A 14 2.73 -9.05 -0.84
N LEU A 15 1.65 -9.16 -1.64
CA LEU A 15 1.06 -7.98 -2.27
C LEU A 15 0.55 -7.04 -1.17
N THR A 16 1.09 -5.83 -1.15
CA THR A 16 0.79 -4.81 -0.13
C THR A 16 0.14 -3.62 -0.81
N THR A 17 -0.99 -3.19 -0.29
CA THR A 17 -1.69 -1.97 -0.71
C THR A 17 -1.58 -0.92 0.39
N ALA A 18 -1.14 0.28 0.04
CA ALA A 18 -1.09 1.42 0.94
C ALA A 18 -1.97 2.57 0.41
N GLU A 19 -2.91 3.01 1.24
CA GLU A 19 -3.70 4.21 1.01
C GLU A 19 -2.99 5.40 1.65
N ILE A 20 -2.41 6.26 0.82
CA ILE A 20 -1.59 7.39 1.23
C ILE A 20 -2.42 8.66 1.06
N HIS A 21 -2.82 9.25 2.19
CA HIS A 21 -3.54 10.52 2.22
C HIS A 21 -2.55 11.66 2.42
N TYR A 22 -2.68 12.73 1.63
CA TYR A 22 -1.81 13.90 1.72
C TYR A 22 -2.57 15.19 1.43
N TYR A 23 -2.04 16.31 1.92
CA TYR A 23 -2.60 17.64 1.67
C TYR A 23 -2.21 18.14 0.29
N ARG A 24 -3.19 18.59 -0.50
CA ARG A 24 -2.92 19.16 -1.82
C ARG A 24 -2.11 20.46 -1.68
N PRO A 25 -0.96 20.62 -2.37
CA PRO A 25 -0.13 21.83 -2.23
C PRO A 25 -0.86 23.12 -2.64
N ASP A 26 -1.73 23.04 -3.65
CA ASP A 26 -2.54 24.15 -4.15
C ASP A 26 -3.84 24.38 -3.36
N ALA A 27 -4.23 23.43 -2.51
CA ALA A 27 -5.42 23.52 -1.67
C ALA A 27 -5.24 22.74 -0.35
N PRO A 28 -4.50 23.29 0.63
CA PRO A 28 -4.09 22.57 1.84
C PRO A 28 -5.23 22.11 2.75
N SER A 29 -6.45 22.61 2.55
CA SER A 29 -7.65 22.14 3.26
C SER A 29 -8.22 20.84 2.68
N LEU A 30 -7.73 20.38 1.51
CA LEU A 30 -8.19 19.18 0.84
C LEU A 30 -7.18 18.05 1.00
N LEU A 31 -7.69 16.87 1.39
CA LEU A 31 -6.94 15.62 1.35
C LEU A 31 -7.15 14.94 0.00
N GLN A 32 -6.05 14.46 -0.56
CA GLN A 32 -6.03 13.60 -1.74
C GLN A 32 -5.54 12.21 -1.36
N LEU A 33 -6.14 11.18 -1.95
CA LEU A 33 -5.75 9.78 -1.80
C LEU A 33 -4.87 9.36 -2.99
N PHE A 34 -3.71 8.78 -2.69
CA PHE A 34 -2.87 8.03 -3.61
C PHE A 34 -2.85 6.56 -3.18
N VAL A 35 -3.25 5.66 -4.06
CA VAL A 35 -3.21 4.21 -3.81
C VAL A 35 -1.93 3.66 -4.40
N TRP A 36 -1.08 3.14 -3.52
CA TRP A 36 0.16 2.48 -3.87
C TRP A 36 0.00 0.97 -3.69
N GLN A 37 0.53 0.18 -4.62
CA GLN A 37 0.47 -1.27 -4.53
C GLN A 37 1.73 -1.91 -5.10
N GLU A 38 2.45 -2.64 -4.26
CA GLU A 38 3.65 -3.39 -4.65
C GLU A 38 3.85 -4.61 -3.75
N TYR A 39 4.76 -5.49 -4.15
CA TYR A 39 5.21 -6.59 -3.31
C TYR A 39 6.13 -6.08 -2.20
N ASP A 40 5.82 -6.40 -0.95
CA ASP A 40 6.59 -5.96 0.22
C ASP A 40 6.72 -7.05 1.30
N LEU A 41 7.63 -6.86 2.24
CA LEU A 41 7.89 -7.79 3.35
C LEU A 41 7.24 -7.28 4.63
N ALA A 42 6.12 -7.88 5.02
CA ALA A 42 5.53 -7.63 6.33
C ALA A 42 6.34 -8.29 7.46
N PRO A 43 6.37 -7.72 8.68
CA PRO A 43 5.68 -6.49 9.11
C PRO A 43 6.50 -5.20 8.88
N ASP A 44 7.69 -5.30 8.28
CA ASP A 44 8.66 -4.21 8.22
C ASP A 44 8.43 -3.25 7.03
N PHE A 45 7.73 -3.69 5.98
CA PHE A 45 7.37 -2.93 4.79
C PHE A 45 8.50 -2.05 4.21
N PRO A 46 9.71 -2.60 3.97
CA PRO A 46 10.86 -1.82 3.51
C PRO A 46 10.60 -1.08 2.20
N VAL A 47 9.86 -1.67 1.26
CA VAL A 47 9.62 -1.03 -0.05
C VAL A 47 8.69 0.17 0.09
N LEU A 48 7.65 0.06 0.92
CA LEU A 48 6.75 1.17 1.24
C LEU A 48 7.50 2.29 1.95
N PHE A 49 8.34 1.99 2.94
CA PHE A 49 9.07 3.03 3.67
C PHE A 49 10.08 3.76 2.78
N ASP A 50 10.79 3.05 1.90
CA ASP A 50 11.65 3.66 0.89
C ASP A 50 10.85 4.61 -0.02
N PHE A 51 9.65 4.20 -0.44
CA PHE A 51 8.75 5.04 -1.23
C PHE A 51 8.30 6.30 -0.46
N LEU A 52 7.93 6.16 0.82
CA LEU A 52 7.52 7.29 1.65
C LEU A 52 8.68 8.27 1.91
N ASP A 53 9.90 7.77 2.04
CA ASP A 53 11.08 8.61 2.17
C ASP A 53 11.42 9.34 0.86
N HIS A 54 11.23 8.68 -0.29
CA HIS A 54 11.28 9.34 -1.59
C HIS A 54 10.19 10.42 -1.70
N TRP A 55 8.96 10.12 -1.30
CA TRP A 55 7.86 11.08 -1.30
C TRP A 55 8.22 12.33 -0.50
N ARG A 56 8.69 12.18 0.73
CA ARG A 56 9.07 13.30 1.60
C ARG A 56 10.18 14.17 1.01
N ARG A 57 11.07 13.59 0.21
CA ARG A 57 12.20 14.28 -0.41
C ARG A 57 11.83 15.02 -1.70
N GLU A 58 11.03 14.39 -2.55
CA GLU A 58 10.81 14.84 -3.92
C GLU A 58 9.41 15.42 -4.17
N ILE A 59 8.44 15.09 -3.32
CA ILE A 59 7.05 15.53 -3.48
C ILE A 59 6.76 16.62 -2.44
N GLU A 60 6.50 17.84 -2.91
CA GLU A 60 6.17 19.02 -2.09
C GLU A 60 4.75 18.95 -1.46
N ALA A 61 4.29 17.74 -1.09
CA ALA A 61 2.96 17.51 -0.54
C ALA A 61 3.05 16.79 0.81
N ALA A 62 2.50 17.43 1.84
CA ALA A 62 2.57 16.94 3.21
C ALA A 62 1.69 15.70 3.40
N LEU A 63 2.29 14.60 3.85
CA LEU A 63 1.58 13.38 4.22
C LEU A 63 0.68 13.61 5.43
N HIS A 64 -0.55 13.11 5.37
CA HIS A 64 -1.50 13.13 6.48
C HIS A 64 -1.57 11.77 7.19
N SER A 65 -1.85 10.70 6.44
CA SER A 65 -1.99 9.36 6.99
C SER A 65 -1.69 8.29 5.95
N VAL A 66 -1.15 7.16 6.39
CA VAL A 66 -0.94 5.97 5.55
C VAL A 66 -1.67 4.80 6.20
N ARG A 67 -2.57 4.16 5.46
CA ARG A 67 -3.26 2.93 5.87
C ARG A 67 -2.74 1.77 5.03
N ILE A 68 -2.25 0.73 5.70
CA ILE A 68 -1.65 -0.43 5.05
C ILE A 68 -2.65 -1.60 5.13
N ALA A 69 -2.98 -2.16 3.97
CA ALA A 69 -3.63 -3.46 3.84
C ALA A 69 -2.60 -4.42 3.25
N HIS A 70 -2.25 -5.46 4.00
CA HIS A 70 -1.36 -6.51 3.53
C HIS A 70 -1.94 -7.87 3.91
N GLU A 71 -1.64 -8.87 3.08
CA GLU A 71 -1.96 -10.25 3.37
C GLU A 71 -0.77 -10.92 4.07
N GLY A 72 -0.84 -11.12 5.39
CA GLY A 72 0.28 -11.58 6.22
C GLY A 72 0.66 -13.06 6.08
N LEU A 73 -0.14 -13.84 5.37
CA LEU A 73 0.14 -15.24 5.04
C LEU A 73 0.11 -15.39 3.53
N ILE A 74 1.14 -16.03 2.95
CA ILE A 74 1.03 -16.58 1.60
C ILE A 74 -0.05 -17.65 1.64
N ARG A 75 -1.27 -17.26 1.29
CA ARG A 75 -2.39 -18.17 1.05
C ARG A 75 -2.81 -18.02 -0.40
N PRO A 76 -3.44 -19.04 -1.00
CA PRO A 76 -4.08 -18.86 -2.29
C PRO A 76 -5.01 -17.64 -2.23
N THR A 77 -5.04 -16.83 -3.29
CA THR A 77 -6.03 -15.76 -3.42
C THR A 77 -7.43 -16.39 -3.37
N GLU A 78 -8.11 -16.24 -2.24
CA GLU A 78 -9.46 -16.75 -2.04
C GLU A 78 -10.48 -15.71 -2.51
N TRP A 79 -11.24 -16.05 -3.56
CA TRP A 79 -12.40 -15.27 -3.94
C TRP A 79 -13.50 -15.48 -2.91
N ASN A 80 -13.87 -14.41 -2.20
CA ASN A 80 -14.98 -14.41 -1.26
C ASN A 80 -16.12 -13.60 -1.85
N ALA A 81 -17.20 -14.28 -2.24
CA ALA A 81 -18.47 -13.62 -2.53
C ALA A 81 -19.01 -13.04 -1.23
N VAL A 82 -19.02 -11.72 -1.12
CA VAL A 82 -19.62 -11.01 0.02
C VAL A 82 -20.82 -10.23 -0.46
N ASP A 83 -21.93 -10.32 0.27
CA ASP A 83 -23.15 -9.56 -0.03
C ASP A 83 -22.97 -8.05 0.23
N GLY A 84 -21.92 -7.67 0.95
CA GLY A 84 -21.51 -6.30 1.20
C GLY A 84 -20.28 -6.22 2.11
N VAL A 85 -19.50 -5.15 1.98
CA VAL A 85 -18.38 -4.84 2.87
C VAL A 85 -18.78 -3.66 3.75
N ILE A 86 -18.71 -3.82 5.06
CA ILE A 86 -18.98 -2.77 6.03
C ILE A 86 -17.69 -2.46 6.79
N SER A 87 -17.17 -1.25 6.60
CA SER A 87 -16.03 -0.73 7.36
C SER A 87 -16.54 0.06 8.56
N ILE A 88 -16.25 -0.43 9.77
CA ILE A 88 -16.47 0.29 11.03
C ILE A 88 -15.19 1.05 11.39
N GLN A 89 -15.33 2.35 11.64
CA GLN A 89 -14.27 3.25 12.09
C GLN A 89 -14.33 3.42 13.62
#